data_AF-A0A954BZW7-F1
#
_entry.id   AF-A0A954BZW7-F1
#
_cell.length_a   1.000
_cell.length_b   1.000
_cell.length_c   1.000
_cell.angle_alpha   90.00
_cell.angle_beta   90.00
_cell.angle_gamma   90.00
#
_symmetry.space_group_name_H-M   'P 1'
#
loop_
_entity.id
_entity.type
_entity.pdbx_description
1 polymer ?
#
loop_
_entity_poly.entity_id
_entity_poly.type
_entity_poly.pdbx_seq_one_letter_code
_entity_poly.pdbx_strand_id
1 'polypeptide(L)'
;MSRVAKARSTAVVTQDFAKELEDLRGRLAAPSGDKIKVDNKQFKLPNGDTSDLLTGIIVDFVYYNAYYDAAFDPNNITPPTCFAIHPDPSGATPSPNSPEVQDASCQVCWANQFGSAGKGKACRNSILVAMLPPDADENTPFMLLNVSPTGLKSFSGYLSSVIRMQRPPYSITTDVFCDPGVKYDSLRFTNPQPLDDEMIELVRARRGEARERLLIEPDVSAIAAANEAKKPAPKGRLAPAKRRTAA
;
A
#
# COMPACT_ATOMS: atom_id res chain seq x y z
N MET A 1 9.92 8.68 63.84
CA MET A 1 10.75 7.93 62.87
C MET A 1 9.91 7.68 61.63
N SER A 2 10.16 8.44 60.57
CA SER A 2 9.37 8.43 59.33
C SER A 2 9.74 7.22 58.47
N ARG A 3 8.75 6.39 58.08
CA ARG A 3 8.95 5.29 57.12
C ARG A 3 8.68 5.79 55.71
N VAL A 4 9.75 6.00 54.94
CA VAL A 4 9.70 6.28 53.49
C VAL A 4 9.37 4.97 52.76
N ALA A 5 8.18 4.88 52.16
CA ALA A 5 7.84 3.81 51.23
C ALA A 5 8.51 4.11 49.87
N LYS A 6 9.43 3.23 49.48
CA LYS A 6 10.23 3.29 48.26
C LYS A 6 9.34 2.93 47.05
N ALA A 7 9.05 3.92 46.20
CA ALA A 7 8.43 3.71 44.90
C ALA A 7 9.26 2.73 44.06
N ARG A 8 8.66 1.61 43.66
CA ARG A 8 9.19 0.69 42.64
C ARG A 8 8.03 0.21 41.78
N SER A 9 8.13 0.53 40.49
CA SER A 9 7.65 -0.26 39.32
C SER A 9 6.85 0.49 38.24
N THR A 10 7.26 1.70 37.84
CA THR A 10 6.80 2.31 36.58
C THR A 10 7.51 1.75 35.33
N ALA A 11 8.48 0.84 35.50
CA ALA A 11 9.38 0.40 34.42
C ALA A 11 9.01 -0.94 33.74
N VAL A 12 8.07 -1.72 34.30
CA VAL A 12 7.65 -3.00 33.70
C VAL A 12 6.52 -2.81 32.69
N VAL A 13 5.70 -1.76 32.87
CA VAL A 13 4.50 -1.52 32.07
C VAL A 13 4.81 -1.01 30.65
N THR A 14 5.99 -0.44 30.39
CA THR A 14 6.32 0.19 29.11
C THR A 14 6.88 -0.75 28.04
N GLN A 15 7.40 -1.92 28.42
CA GLN A 15 8.03 -2.84 27.45
C GLN A 15 6.99 -3.75 26.74
N ASP A 16 5.84 -3.98 27.36
CA ASP A 16 4.78 -4.83 26.80
C ASP A 16 3.87 -4.05 25.84
N PHE A 17 3.65 -2.75 26.07
CA PHE A 17 2.82 -1.93 25.19
C PHE A 17 3.32 -1.85 23.76
N ALA A 18 4.64 -1.85 23.50
CA ALA A 18 5.13 -1.81 22.12
C ALA A 18 4.76 -3.08 21.36
N LYS A 19 4.89 -4.26 22.00
CA LYS A 19 4.50 -5.53 21.39
C LYS A 19 2.98 -5.69 21.32
N GLU A 20 2.26 -5.26 22.35
CA GLU A 20 0.80 -5.26 22.35
C GLU A 20 0.23 -4.27 21.32
N LEU A 21 0.86 -3.10 21.12
CA LEU A 21 0.51 -2.15 20.06
C LEU A 21 0.86 -2.69 18.68
N GLU A 22 1.98 -3.40 18.51
CA GLU A 22 2.30 -4.07 17.24
C GLU A 22 1.36 -5.26 16.96
N ASP A 23 0.95 -6.00 17.99
CA ASP A 23 -0.03 -7.08 17.85
C ASP A 23 -1.45 -6.54 17.61
N LEU A 24 -1.85 -5.45 18.29
CA LEU A 24 -3.08 -4.70 18.01
C LEU A 24 -3.03 -4.07 16.62
N ARG A 25 -1.92 -3.46 16.21
CA ARG A 25 -1.72 -2.96 14.84
C ARG A 25 -1.79 -4.10 13.84
N GLY A 26 -1.19 -5.26 14.12
CA GLY A 26 -1.27 -6.45 13.27
C GLY A 26 -2.70 -6.98 13.15
N ARG A 27 -3.48 -6.95 14.24
CA ARG A 27 -4.90 -7.35 14.25
C ARG A 27 -5.83 -6.31 13.62
N LEU A 28 -5.48 -5.02 13.70
CA LEU A 28 -6.17 -3.90 13.05
C LEU A 28 -5.73 -3.71 11.59
N ALA A 29 -4.57 -4.24 11.18
CA ALA A 29 -4.01 -4.22 9.83
C ALA A 29 -4.77 -5.11 8.83
N ALA A 30 -5.90 -5.68 9.25
CA ALA A 30 -6.95 -6.14 8.36
C ALA A 30 -8.06 -5.07 8.12
N PRO A 31 -7.79 -3.80 7.74
CA PRO A 31 -8.85 -2.96 7.21
C PRO A 31 -9.05 -3.41 5.75
N SER A 32 -9.89 -4.41 5.56
CA SER A 32 -10.52 -4.63 4.25
C SER A 32 -11.58 -3.56 3.96
N GLY A 33 -11.86 -2.68 4.93
CA GLY A 33 -12.96 -1.71 4.89
C GLY A 33 -12.60 -0.31 4.36
N ASP A 34 -11.34 0.13 4.36
CA ASP A 34 -11.00 1.53 4.02
C ASP A 34 -10.64 1.75 2.54
N LYS A 35 -10.56 0.68 1.75
CA LYS A 35 -10.26 0.76 0.32
C LYS A 35 -11.50 1.14 -0.48
N ILE A 36 -11.36 2.18 -1.30
CA ILE A 36 -12.34 2.51 -2.34
C ILE A 36 -12.18 1.50 -3.46
N LYS A 37 -13.24 0.72 -3.72
CA LYS A 37 -13.27 -0.20 -4.87
C LYS A 37 -13.76 0.54 -6.09
N VAL A 38 -13.04 0.40 -7.19
CA VAL A 38 -13.46 0.91 -8.50
C VAL A 38 -13.92 -0.29 -9.32
N ASP A 39 -15.18 -0.28 -9.72
CA ASP A 39 -15.80 -1.38 -10.44
C ASP A 39 -16.93 -0.84 -11.31
N ASN A 40 -16.95 -1.24 -12.58
CA ASN A 40 -17.95 -0.82 -13.56
C ASN A 40 -18.12 0.71 -13.62
N LYS A 41 -17.01 1.44 -13.59
CA LYS A 41 -16.92 2.91 -13.57
C LYS A 41 -17.48 3.60 -12.32
N GLN A 42 -17.79 2.84 -11.27
CA GLN A 42 -18.31 3.37 -10.01
C GLN A 42 -17.31 3.19 -8.88
N PHE A 43 -17.32 4.11 -7.93
CA PHE A 43 -16.63 4.04 -6.66
C PHE A 43 -17.55 3.45 -5.61
N LYS A 44 -17.18 2.31 -5.04
CA LYS A 44 -17.81 1.74 -3.85
C LYS A 44 -16.97 2.17 -2.65
N LEU A 45 -17.54 3.03 -1.83
CA LEU A 45 -16.89 3.62 -0.67
C LEU A 45 -16.88 2.64 0.53
N PRO A 46 -15.95 2.83 1.49
CA PRO A 46 -15.89 2.11 2.75
C PRO A 46 -17.21 1.98 3.52
N ASN A 47 -18.05 3.01 3.46
CA ASN A 47 -19.34 3.06 4.15
C ASN A 47 -20.45 2.29 3.41
N GLY A 48 -20.16 1.74 2.22
CA GLY A 48 -21.11 1.00 1.38
C GLY A 48 -21.75 1.84 0.28
N ASP A 49 -21.57 3.16 0.29
CA ASP A 49 -22.14 4.04 -0.73
C ASP A 49 -21.46 3.85 -2.08
N THR A 50 -22.22 4.09 -3.16
CA THR A 50 -21.74 4.00 -4.53
C THR A 50 -21.92 5.32 -5.26
N SER A 51 -20.89 5.80 -5.94
CA SER A 51 -20.96 7.03 -6.74
C SER A 51 -20.13 6.90 -8.02
N ASP A 52 -20.53 7.61 -9.08
CA ASP A 52 -19.75 7.71 -10.33
C ASP A 52 -18.70 8.83 -10.25
N LEU A 53 -18.85 9.73 -9.27
CA LEU A 53 -17.96 10.86 -8.99
C LEU A 53 -17.54 10.83 -7.52
N LEU A 54 -16.24 10.82 -7.29
CA LEU A 54 -15.65 10.91 -5.97
C LEU A 54 -15.00 12.28 -5.81
N THR A 55 -15.53 13.11 -4.93
CA THR A 55 -14.90 14.37 -4.52
C THR A 55 -14.18 14.16 -3.18
N GLY A 56 -12.90 14.53 -3.11
CA GLY A 56 -12.15 14.41 -1.87
C GLY A 56 -10.79 15.11 -1.90
N ILE A 57 -10.14 15.13 -0.75
CA ILE A 57 -8.86 15.79 -0.52
C ILE A 57 -7.76 14.74 -0.60
N ILE A 58 -6.74 14.96 -1.43
CA ILE A 58 -5.58 14.08 -1.53
C ILE A 58 -4.58 14.44 -0.42
N VAL A 59 -4.48 13.60 0.61
CA VAL A 59 -3.68 13.87 1.81
C VAL A 59 -2.19 13.54 1.59
N ASP A 60 -1.94 12.33 1.09
CA ASP A 60 -0.62 11.87 0.66
C ASP A 60 -0.78 10.73 -0.37
N PHE A 61 0.30 10.35 -1.03
CA PHE A 61 0.31 9.21 -1.95
C PHE A 61 1.67 8.52 -1.96
N VAL A 62 1.67 7.23 -2.30
CA VAL A 62 2.88 6.42 -2.51
C VAL A 62 2.74 5.60 -3.77
N TYR A 63 3.87 5.21 -4.35
CA TYR A 63 3.90 4.30 -5.48
C TYR A 63 3.91 2.87 -4.98
N TYR A 64 3.17 2.02 -5.68
CA TYR A 64 3.02 0.61 -5.36
C TYR A 64 3.23 -0.25 -6.59
N ASN A 65 4.25 -1.10 -6.53
CA ASN A 65 4.55 -2.10 -7.54
C ASN A 65 4.15 -3.47 -7.02
N ALA A 66 3.43 -4.24 -7.81
CA ALA A 66 2.98 -5.58 -7.45
C ALA A 66 3.13 -6.54 -8.62
N TYR A 67 3.94 -7.58 -8.45
CA TYR A 67 4.07 -8.70 -9.35
C TYR A 67 3.27 -9.89 -8.82
N TYR A 68 2.55 -10.55 -9.71
CA TYR A 68 1.73 -11.72 -9.43
C TYR A 68 2.16 -12.83 -10.38
N ASP A 69 2.51 -13.99 -9.84
CA ASP A 69 2.90 -15.15 -10.64
C ASP A 69 1.69 -15.85 -11.27
N ALA A 70 0.52 -15.71 -10.63
CA ALA A 70 -0.75 -16.21 -11.14
C ALA A 70 -1.54 -15.12 -11.88
N ALA A 71 -2.33 -15.54 -12.87
CA ALA A 71 -3.34 -14.68 -13.48
C ALA A 71 -4.39 -14.26 -12.42
N PHE A 72 -4.98 -13.08 -12.63
CA PHE A 72 -6.00 -12.56 -11.73
C PHE A 72 -7.25 -13.44 -11.77
N ASP A 73 -7.65 -13.98 -10.61
CA ASP A 73 -8.90 -14.70 -10.40
C ASP A 73 -9.81 -13.87 -9.49
N PRO A 74 -10.96 -13.36 -9.98
CA PRO A 74 -11.92 -12.62 -9.17
C PRO A 74 -12.46 -13.40 -7.96
N ASN A 75 -12.48 -14.74 -8.04
CA ASN A 75 -12.99 -15.61 -6.97
C ASN A 75 -11.89 -15.98 -5.96
N ASN A 76 -10.62 -15.75 -6.30
CA ASN A 76 -9.48 -16.10 -5.47
C ASN A 76 -8.43 -14.99 -5.53
N ILE A 77 -8.65 -13.94 -4.72
CA ILE A 77 -7.74 -12.80 -4.62
C ILE A 77 -6.48 -13.25 -3.89
N THR A 78 -5.40 -13.44 -4.65
CA THR A 78 -4.09 -13.76 -4.10
C THR A 78 -3.28 -12.50 -3.82
N PRO A 79 -2.48 -12.49 -2.74
CA PRO A 79 -1.52 -11.42 -2.53
C PRO A 79 -0.42 -11.43 -3.61
N PRO A 80 0.37 -10.35 -3.75
CA PRO A 80 1.47 -10.31 -4.71
C PRO A 80 2.59 -11.28 -4.32
N THR A 81 3.23 -11.88 -5.31
CA THR A 81 4.45 -12.68 -5.17
C THR A 81 5.65 -11.79 -4.81
N CYS A 82 5.67 -10.57 -5.36
CA CYS A 82 6.66 -9.55 -5.05
C CYS A 82 6.00 -8.18 -5.06
N PHE A 83 6.36 -7.33 -4.11
CA PHE A 83 5.83 -5.98 -4.05
C PHE A 83 6.87 -4.95 -3.60
N ALA A 84 6.61 -3.69 -3.90
CA ALA A 84 7.37 -2.54 -3.40
C ALA A 84 6.41 -1.39 -3.10
N ILE A 85 6.55 -0.76 -1.95
CA ILE A 85 5.88 0.50 -1.62
C ILE A 85 6.96 1.55 -1.42
N HIS A 86 6.87 2.68 -2.11
CA HIS A 86 7.89 3.71 -2.04
C HIS A 86 7.33 5.12 -2.31
N PRO A 87 7.86 6.17 -1.65
CA PRO A 87 7.42 7.55 -1.88
C PRO A 87 7.92 8.12 -3.22
N ASP A 88 9.05 7.63 -3.74
CA ASP A 88 9.65 8.05 -5.01
C ASP A 88 9.96 6.81 -5.87
N PRO A 89 9.55 6.76 -7.15
CA PRO A 89 9.94 5.68 -8.07
C PRO A 89 11.45 5.60 -8.33
N SER A 90 12.20 6.67 -8.10
CA SER A 90 13.64 6.74 -8.25
C SER A 90 14.29 6.04 -7.07
N GLY A 91 14.76 4.80 -7.27
CA GLY A 91 15.35 3.98 -6.20
C GLY A 91 14.38 3.00 -5.53
N ALA A 92 13.24 2.71 -6.15
CA ALA A 92 12.33 1.69 -5.68
C ALA A 92 13.01 0.31 -5.60
N THR A 93 12.97 -0.32 -4.43
CA THR A 93 13.42 -1.70 -4.18
C THR A 93 12.26 -2.55 -3.67
N PRO A 94 12.19 -3.84 -4.02
CA PRO A 94 11.19 -4.74 -3.44
C PRO A 94 11.27 -4.82 -1.92
N SER A 95 10.13 -5.02 -1.28
CA SER A 95 10.08 -5.31 0.14
C SER A 95 10.73 -6.67 0.43
N PRO A 96 11.58 -6.78 1.48
CA PRO A 96 12.13 -8.05 1.92
C PRO A 96 11.06 -9.04 2.41
N ASN A 97 9.85 -8.55 2.73
CA ASN A 97 8.72 -9.39 3.12
C ASN A 97 7.99 -10.00 1.91
N SER A 98 8.40 -9.68 0.68
CA SER A 98 7.88 -10.33 -0.53
C SER A 98 8.12 -11.84 -0.48
N PRO A 99 7.11 -12.69 -0.77
CA PRO A 99 7.28 -14.15 -0.82
C PRO A 99 8.41 -14.60 -1.74
N GLU A 100 8.59 -13.90 -2.86
CA GLU A 100 9.69 -14.15 -3.80
C GLU A 100 10.11 -12.85 -4.49
N VAL A 101 11.20 -12.26 -3.98
CA VAL A 101 11.81 -11.06 -4.55
C VAL A 101 12.30 -11.33 -5.98
N GLN A 102 11.81 -10.56 -6.95
CA GLN A 102 12.10 -10.79 -8.37
C GLN A 102 13.43 -10.18 -8.84
N ASP A 103 13.90 -9.12 -8.17
CA ASP A 103 15.15 -8.42 -8.48
C ASP A 103 15.58 -7.57 -7.27
N ALA A 104 16.84 -7.12 -7.23
CA ALA A 104 17.33 -6.21 -6.19
C ALA A 104 16.81 -4.77 -6.37
N SER A 105 16.45 -4.37 -7.60
CA SER A 105 15.93 -3.04 -7.90
C SER A 105 14.74 -3.09 -8.86
N CYS A 106 13.66 -2.38 -8.53
CA CYS A 106 12.48 -2.30 -9.39
C CYS A 106 12.79 -1.62 -10.72
N GLN A 107 13.84 -0.80 -10.81
CA GLN A 107 14.16 -0.07 -12.05
C GLN A 107 14.70 -1.01 -13.14
N VAL A 108 15.51 -2.00 -12.76
CA VAL A 108 16.13 -2.95 -13.68
C VAL A 108 15.39 -4.29 -13.75
N CYS A 109 14.44 -4.53 -12.85
CA CYS A 109 13.64 -5.74 -12.80
C CYS A 109 12.98 -6.07 -14.14
N TRP A 110 13.14 -7.31 -14.59
CA TRP A 110 12.54 -7.84 -15.82
C TRP A 110 11.03 -7.63 -15.85
N ALA A 111 10.35 -7.85 -14.72
CA ALA A 111 8.90 -7.74 -14.62
C ALA A 111 8.41 -6.29 -14.75
N ASN A 112 9.27 -5.31 -14.46
CA ASN A 112 8.93 -3.89 -14.57
C ASN A 112 9.28 -3.28 -15.95
N GLN A 113 9.74 -4.11 -16.91
CA GLN A 113 10.04 -3.66 -18.28
C GLN A 113 8.80 -3.70 -19.17
N PHE A 114 8.65 -2.72 -20.06
CA PHE A 114 7.63 -2.78 -21.09
C PHE A 114 7.87 -3.97 -22.03
N GLY A 115 6.82 -4.71 -22.36
CA GLY A 115 6.92 -5.93 -23.15
C GLY A 115 7.01 -7.22 -22.34
N SER A 116 7.25 -7.13 -21.02
CA SER A 116 7.30 -8.31 -20.14
C SER A 116 5.94 -9.00 -19.97
N ALA A 117 4.84 -8.30 -20.26
CA ALA A 117 3.49 -8.89 -20.38
C ALA A 117 2.74 -8.31 -21.57
N GLY A 118 3.00 -8.86 -22.76
CA GLY A 118 2.38 -8.41 -24.01
C GLY A 118 2.80 -6.97 -24.35
N LYS A 119 1.85 -6.03 -24.35
CA LYS A 119 2.14 -4.59 -24.59
C LYS A 119 2.45 -3.81 -23.30
N GLY A 120 2.23 -4.44 -22.15
CA GLY A 120 2.40 -3.82 -20.83
C GLY A 120 3.59 -4.36 -20.07
N LYS A 121 3.57 -4.13 -18.76
CA LYS A 121 4.52 -4.66 -17.78
C LYS A 121 3.88 -5.80 -17.01
N ALA A 122 4.65 -6.82 -16.67
CA ALA A 122 4.19 -7.92 -15.83
C ALA A 122 3.97 -7.46 -14.38
N CYS A 123 4.85 -6.59 -13.89
CA CYS A 123 4.67 -5.89 -12.63
C CYS A 123 3.66 -4.76 -12.80
N ARG A 124 2.57 -4.80 -12.03
CA ARG A 124 1.55 -3.76 -12.00
C ARG A 124 2.07 -2.57 -11.22
N ASN A 125 2.31 -1.45 -11.89
CA ASN A 125 2.63 -0.19 -11.23
C ASN A 125 1.34 0.59 -10.96
N SER A 126 1.17 1.02 -9.72
CA SER A 126 0.01 1.79 -9.26
C SER A 126 0.45 2.91 -8.33
N ILE A 127 -0.46 3.83 -8.03
CA ILE A 127 -0.29 4.82 -6.96
C ILE A 127 -1.39 4.59 -5.94
N LEU A 128 -1.02 4.41 -4.68
CA LEU A 128 -1.95 4.39 -3.56
C LEU A 128 -2.11 5.82 -3.05
N VAL A 129 -3.36 6.28 -2.96
CA VAL A 129 -3.70 7.64 -2.55
C VAL A 129 -4.54 7.56 -1.29
N ALA A 130 -4.12 8.27 -0.24
CA ALA A 130 -4.93 8.47 0.96
C ALA A 130 -5.80 9.72 0.76
N MET A 131 -7.11 9.54 0.93
CA MET A 131 -8.10 10.58 0.72
C MET A 131 -8.94 10.80 1.97
N LEU A 132 -9.36 12.04 2.16
CA LEU A 132 -10.41 12.44 3.10
C LEU A 132 -11.58 13.06 2.34
N PRO A 133 -12.83 12.89 2.79
CA PRO A 133 -13.95 13.62 2.22
C PRO A 133 -13.85 15.13 2.56
N PRO A 134 -14.54 16.01 1.81
CA PRO A 134 -14.46 17.46 2.04
C PRO A 134 -14.99 17.94 3.39
N ASP A 135 -15.81 17.14 4.06
CA ASP A 135 -16.42 17.37 5.37
C ASP A 135 -15.71 16.60 6.50
N ALA A 136 -14.48 16.15 6.26
CA ALA A 136 -13.70 15.38 7.23
C ALA A 136 -13.39 16.16 8.52
N ASP A 137 -13.44 15.44 9.63
CA ASP A 137 -12.98 15.88 10.94
C ASP A 137 -11.68 15.15 11.36
N GLU A 138 -11.21 15.40 12.58
CA GLU A 138 -9.99 14.81 13.15
C GLU A 138 -10.07 13.28 13.26
N ASN A 139 -11.28 12.71 13.39
CA ASN A 139 -11.50 11.28 13.60
C ASN A 139 -11.89 10.53 12.32
N THR A 140 -12.16 11.27 11.23
CA THR A 140 -12.59 10.71 9.96
C THR A 140 -11.51 9.80 9.40
N PRO A 141 -11.77 8.50 9.17
CA PRO A 141 -10.75 7.57 8.67
C PRO A 141 -10.35 7.91 7.24
N PHE A 142 -9.08 7.65 6.90
CA PHE A 142 -8.63 7.76 5.51
C PHE A 142 -9.29 6.71 4.63
N MET A 143 -9.67 7.12 3.43
CA MET A 143 -10.04 6.22 2.36
C MET A 143 -8.85 5.99 1.44
N LEU A 144 -8.60 4.76 1.04
CA LEU A 144 -7.50 4.42 0.14
C LEU A 144 -8.01 4.18 -1.28
N LEU A 145 -7.56 5.01 -2.21
CA LEU A 145 -7.81 4.86 -3.64
C LEU A 145 -6.57 4.26 -4.32
N ASN A 146 -6.76 3.18 -5.07
CA ASN A 146 -5.72 2.61 -5.92
C ASN A 146 -5.85 3.14 -7.35
N VAL A 147 -4.88 3.96 -7.77
CA VAL A 147 -4.76 4.43 -9.15
C VAL A 147 -4.06 3.37 -9.99
N SER A 148 -4.84 2.69 -10.82
CA SER A 148 -4.37 1.64 -11.72
C SER A 148 -3.37 2.18 -12.78
N PRO A 149 -2.60 1.30 -13.45
CA PRO A 149 -1.63 1.71 -14.49
C PRO A 149 -2.21 2.65 -15.56
N THR A 150 -3.50 2.49 -15.89
CA THR A 150 -4.18 3.29 -16.92
C THR A 150 -4.50 4.71 -16.45
N GLY A 151 -4.57 4.96 -15.14
CA GLY A 151 -4.85 6.27 -14.55
C GLY A 151 -3.59 7.08 -14.20
N LEU A 152 -2.40 6.45 -14.18
CA LEU A 152 -1.16 7.08 -13.72
C LEU A 152 -0.84 8.40 -14.43
N LYS A 153 -0.95 8.41 -15.76
CA LYS A 153 -0.67 9.61 -16.56
C LYS A 153 -1.65 10.74 -16.23
N SER A 154 -2.92 10.42 -15.99
CA SER A 154 -3.93 11.41 -15.59
C SER A 154 -3.61 11.99 -14.22
N PHE A 155 -3.23 11.15 -13.26
CA PHE A 155 -2.88 11.58 -11.91
C PHE A 155 -1.65 12.50 -11.91
N SER A 156 -0.55 12.08 -12.55
CA SER A 156 0.66 12.92 -12.63
C SER A 156 0.42 14.24 -13.37
N GLY A 157 -0.40 14.22 -14.43
CA GLY A 157 -0.81 15.43 -15.14
C GLY A 157 -1.62 16.38 -14.26
N TYR A 158 -2.56 15.84 -13.48
CA TYR A 158 -3.34 16.60 -12.51
C TYR A 158 -2.45 17.22 -11.43
N LEU A 159 -1.59 16.45 -10.77
CA LEU A 159 -0.65 16.98 -9.77
C LEU A 159 0.25 18.07 -10.36
N SER A 160 0.71 17.91 -11.61
CA SER A 160 1.48 18.95 -12.31
C SER A 160 0.68 20.23 -12.49
N SER A 161 -0.63 20.14 -12.77
CA SER A 161 -1.51 21.32 -12.85
C SER A 161 -1.71 22.00 -11.49
N VAL A 162 -1.81 21.20 -10.42
CA VAL A 162 -1.92 21.69 -9.04
C VAL A 162 -0.67 22.44 -8.61
N ILE A 163 0.51 21.89 -8.91
CA ILE A 163 1.80 22.54 -8.66
C ILE A 163 1.90 23.88 -9.42
N ARG A 164 1.39 23.96 -10.65
CA ARG A 164 1.37 25.22 -11.42
C ARG A 164 0.48 26.30 -10.82
N MET A 165 -0.54 25.91 -10.04
CA MET A 165 -1.34 26.83 -9.23
C MET A 165 -0.65 27.23 -7.91
N GLN A 166 0.60 26.80 -7.69
CA GLN A 166 1.38 27.06 -6.48
C GLN A 166 0.70 26.54 -5.20
N ARG A 167 -0.08 25.46 -5.33
CA ARG A 167 -0.76 24.82 -4.22
C ARG A 167 -0.28 23.38 -4.02
N PRO A 168 -0.17 22.89 -2.78
CA PRO A 168 -0.01 21.47 -2.53
C PRO A 168 -1.34 20.72 -2.74
N PRO A 169 -1.31 19.42 -3.11
CA PRO A 169 -2.51 18.61 -3.30
C PRO A 169 -3.43 18.53 -2.08
N TYR A 170 -2.87 18.59 -0.87
CA TYR A 170 -3.65 18.55 0.38
C TYR A 170 -4.39 19.86 0.70
N SER A 171 -4.19 20.92 -0.10
CA SER A 171 -4.87 22.22 0.09
C SER A 171 -6.04 22.46 -0.84
N ILE A 172 -6.47 21.42 -1.56
CA ILE A 172 -7.54 21.48 -2.54
C ILE A 172 -8.41 20.24 -2.44
N THR A 173 -9.68 20.36 -2.80
CA THR A 173 -10.50 19.21 -3.18
C THR A 173 -10.19 18.80 -4.62
N THR A 174 -10.44 17.53 -4.92
CA THR A 174 -10.22 16.91 -6.23
C THR A 174 -11.43 16.06 -6.59
N ASP A 175 -11.92 16.22 -7.81
CA ASP A 175 -12.92 15.34 -8.39
C ASP A 175 -12.24 14.19 -9.12
N VAL A 176 -12.67 12.97 -8.82
CA VAL A 176 -12.18 11.71 -9.39
C VAL A 176 -13.34 10.98 -10.06
N PHE A 177 -13.16 10.60 -11.32
CA PHE A 177 -14.16 9.85 -12.09
C PHE A 177 -13.51 8.86 -13.04
N CYS A 178 -14.26 7.86 -13.50
CA CYS A 178 -13.78 6.94 -14.53
C CYS A 178 -14.02 7.51 -15.93
N ASP A 179 -13.01 7.45 -16.80
CA ASP A 179 -13.10 7.95 -18.17
C ASP A 179 -14.23 7.22 -18.94
N PRO A 180 -15.26 7.94 -19.41
CA PRO A 180 -16.38 7.34 -20.13
C PRO A 180 -15.95 6.77 -21.49
N GLY A 181 -14.90 7.31 -22.10
CA GLY A 181 -14.44 6.98 -23.46
C GLY A 181 -13.64 5.67 -23.59
N VAL A 182 -13.26 5.03 -22.48
CA VAL A 182 -12.55 3.74 -22.49
C VAL A 182 -13.39 2.65 -21.84
N LYS A 183 -13.21 1.39 -22.26
CA LYS A 183 -14.01 0.25 -21.75
C LYS A 183 -13.66 -0.17 -20.31
N TYR A 184 -12.41 0.03 -19.92
CA TYR A 184 -11.89 -0.35 -18.60
C TYR A 184 -11.91 0.83 -17.64
N ASP A 185 -11.88 0.56 -16.34
CA ASP A 185 -11.83 1.59 -15.31
C ASP A 185 -10.49 2.34 -15.35
N SER A 186 -10.55 3.60 -15.77
CA SER A 186 -9.39 4.49 -15.89
C SER A 186 -9.70 5.82 -15.24
N LEU A 187 -9.01 6.12 -14.15
CA LEU A 187 -9.30 7.30 -13.35
C LEU A 187 -8.86 8.60 -14.04
N ARG A 188 -9.68 9.63 -13.89
CA ARG A 188 -9.42 11.02 -14.25
C ARG A 188 -9.53 11.87 -12.99
N PHE A 189 -8.72 12.92 -12.92
CA PHE A 189 -8.61 13.82 -11.78
C PHE A 189 -8.79 15.25 -12.30
N THR A 190 -9.71 16.01 -11.69
CA THR A 190 -10.10 17.34 -12.18
C THR A 190 -10.62 18.24 -11.07
N ASN A 191 -11.07 19.44 -11.47
CA ASN A 191 -11.78 20.41 -10.65
C ASN A 191 -11.09 20.73 -9.32
N PRO A 192 -9.84 21.20 -9.35
CA PRO A 192 -9.14 21.56 -8.13
C PRO A 192 -9.79 22.81 -7.51
N GLN A 193 -10.39 22.68 -6.33
CA GLN A 193 -10.96 23.81 -5.60
C GLN A 193 -10.19 24.05 -4.30
N PRO A 194 -9.77 25.29 -3.99
CA PRO A 194 -9.12 25.61 -2.72
C PRO A 194 -9.98 25.23 -1.51
N LEU A 195 -9.33 24.67 -0.49
CA LEU A 195 -9.91 24.48 0.84
C LEU A 195 -9.81 25.77 1.67
N ASP A 196 -10.62 25.86 2.72
CA ASP A 196 -10.42 26.87 3.78
C ASP A 196 -9.20 26.54 4.66
N ASP A 197 -8.77 27.52 5.44
CA ASP A 197 -7.54 27.40 6.24
C ASP A 197 -7.68 26.35 7.35
N GLU A 198 -8.87 26.19 7.94
CA GLU A 198 -9.15 25.21 9.00
C GLU A 198 -8.97 23.78 8.48
N MET A 199 -9.56 23.47 7.32
CA MET A 199 -9.43 22.17 6.68
C MET A 199 -7.98 21.92 6.22
N ILE A 200 -7.28 22.95 5.72
CA ILE A 200 -5.86 22.82 5.34
C ILE A 200 -5.00 22.44 6.56
N GLU A 201 -5.23 23.07 7.71
CA GLU A 201 -4.51 22.78 8.94
C GLU A 201 -4.79 21.36 9.44
N LEU A 202 -6.05 20.95 9.45
CA LEU A 202 -6.48 19.59 9.81
C LEU A 202 -5.80 18.54 8.92
N VAL A 203 -5.91 18.69 7.60
CA VAL A 203 -5.34 17.72 6.66
C VAL A 203 -3.82 17.70 6.76
N ARG A 204 -3.17 18.86 6.92
CA ARG A 204 -1.73 18.97 7.09
C ARG A 204 -1.24 18.21 8.33
N ALA A 205 -1.93 18.36 9.46
CA ALA A 205 -1.57 17.69 10.70
C ALA A 205 -1.62 16.16 10.56
N ARG A 206 -2.59 15.65 9.80
CA ARG A 206 -2.84 14.21 9.62
C ARG A 206 -2.03 13.55 8.50
N ARG A 207 -1.13 14.27 7.81
CA ARG A 207 -0.31 13.71 6.72
C ARG A 207 0.63 12.59 7.16
N GLY A 208 1.13 12.66 8.40
CA GLY A 208 1.98 11.60 8.97
C GLY A 208 1.22 10.28 9.04
N GLU A 209 0.02 10.31 9.61
CA GLU A 209 -0.88 9.15 9.72
C GLU A 209 -1.26 8.58 8.35
N ALA A 210 -1.59 9.46 7.39
CA ALA A 210 -1.90 9.05 6.02
C ALA A 210 -0.72 8.30 5.39
N ARG A 211 0.51 8.79 5.58
CA ARG A 211 1.73 8.15 5.07
C ARG A 211 1.98 6.80 5.73
N GLU A 212 1.88 6.71 7.06
CA GLU A 212 2.02 5.45 7.78
C GLU A 212 1.02 4.43 7.27
N ARG A 213 -0.24 4.83 7.08
CA ARG A 213 -1.30 3.99 6.53
C ARG A 213 -0.99 3.50 5.12
N LEU A 214 -0.44 4.36 4.27
CA LEU A 214 -0.06 4.03 2.88
C LEU A 214 1.14 3.09 2.78
N LEU A 215 2.03 3.10 3.78
CA LEU A 215 3.22 2.25 3.83
C LEU A 215 2.94 0.86 4.43
N ILE A 216 1.70 0.60 4.90
CA ILE A 216 1.31 -0.73 5.37
C ILE A 216 1.40 -1.73 4.21
N GLU A 217 2.22 -2.76 4.41
CA GLU A 217 2.44 -3.80 3.43
C GLU A 217 1.24 -4.76 3.30
N PRO A 218 1.03 -5.37 2.11
CA PRO A 218 0.03 -6.42 1.96
C PRO A 218 0.37 -7.63 2.85
N ASP A 219 -0.65 -8.27 3.41
CA ASP A 219 -0.49 -9.58 4.06
C ASP A 219 -0.24 -10.66 2.99
N VAL A 220 0.95 -11.25 3.03
CA VAL A 220 1.42 -12.28 2.11
C VAL A 220 1.56 -13.67 2.75
N SER A 221 1.11 -13.81 4.00
CA SER A 221 1.30 -15.02 4.83
C SER A 221 0.83 -16.31 4.13
N ALA A 222 -0.30 -16.26 3.43
CA ALA A 222 -0.86 -17.39 2.71
C ALA A 222 0.05 -17.92 1.58
N ILE A 223 0.70 -17.02 0.82
CA ILE A 223 1.63 -17.42 -0.25
C ILE A 223 2.97 -17.87 0.33
N ALA A 224 3.48 -17.15 1.35
CA ALA A 224 4.72 -17.53 2.02
C ALA A 224 4.64 -18.96 2.56
N ALA A 225 3.54 -19.32 3.22
CA ALA A 225 3.31 -20.68 3.73
C ALA A 225 3.22 -21.72 2.60
N ALA A 226 2.54 -21.41 1.50
CA ALA A 226 2.43 -22.30 0.34
C ALA A 226 3.78 -22.52 -0.37
N ASN A 227 4.65 -21.50 -0.42
CA ASN A 227 5.97 -21.59 -1.02
C ASN A 227 6.94 -22.39 -0.13
N GLU A 228 6.91 -22.21 1.19
CA GLU A 228 7.68 -23.04 2.14
C GLU A 228 7.29 -24.52 2.03
N ALA A 229 6.00 -24.84 1.88
CA ALA A 229 5.53 -26.21 1.69
C ALA A 229 6.01 -26.86 0.38
N LYS A 230 6.36 -26.07 -0.63
CA LYS A 230 6.86 -26.54 -1.94
C LYS A 230 8.38 -26.69 -1.99
N LYS A 231 9.15 -26.16 -1.02
CA LYS A 231 10.61 -26.31 -1.01
C LYS A 231 10.97 -27.79 -0.81
N PRO A 232 11.79 -28.39 -1.71
CA PRO A 232 12.24 -29.76 -1.50
C PRO A 232 13.04 -29.86 -0.20
N ALA A 233 12.76 -30.89 0.60
CA ALA A 233 13.48 -31.14 1.85
C ALA A 233 15.00 -31.10 1.61
N PRO A 234 15.79 -30.48 2.52
CA PRO A 234 17.22 -30.39 2.34
C PRO A 234 17.78 -31.81 2.14
N LYS A 235 18.41 -32.04 0.99
CA LYS A 235 19.09 -33.31 0.71
C LYS A 235 20.09 -33.55 1.84
N GLY A 236 19.78 -34.51 2.71
CA GLY A 236 20.65 -34.89 3.81
C GLY A 236 22.06 -35.15 3.27
N ARG A 237 23.05 -34.47 3.84
CA ARG A 237 24.46 -34.74 3.54
C ARG A 237 24.69 -36.24 3.74
N LEU A 238 24.99 -36.97 2.67
CA LEU A 238 25.43 -38.36 2.75
C LEU A 238 26.62 -38.42 3.71
N ALA A 239 26.48 -39.23 4.77
CA ALA A 239 27.54 -39.43 5.75
C ALA A 239 28.82 -39.95 5.06
N PRO A 240 30.01 -39.48 5.45
CA PRO A 240 31.25 -39.95 4.85
C PRO A 240 31.42 -41.46 5.11
N ALA A 241 31.65 -42.21 4.03
CA ALA A 241 31.84 -43.66 4.07
C ALA A 241 33.01 -44.02 5.01
N LYS A 242 32.74 -44.83 6.04
CA LYS A 242 33.78 -45.42 6.89
C LYS A 242 34.68 -46.31 6.02
N ARG A 243 35.93 -45.90 5.83
CA ARG A 243 36.99 -46.77 5.29
C ARG A 243 37.13 -47.98 6.22
N ARG A 244 36.84 -49.18 5.70
CA ARG A 244 37.24 -50.44 6.34
C ARG A 244 38.74 -50.60 6.10
N THR A 245 39.55 -50.49 7.13
CA THR A 245 40.90 -51.05 7.14
C THR A 245 40.78 -52.57 7.31
N ALA A 246 41.23 -53.31 6.31
CA ALA A 246 41.39 -54.75 6.36
C ALA A 246 42.69 -55.09 7.14
N ALA A 247 42.62 -56.25 7.81
CA ALA A 247 43.65 -57.06 8.46
C ALA A 247 45.10 -56.55 8.48
#